data_AF-A0A955IHR9-F1
#
_entry.id   AF-A0A955IHR9-F1
#
_cell.length_a   1.000
_cell.length_b   1.000
_cell.length_c   1.000
_cell.angle_alpha   90.00
_cell.angle_beta   90.00
_cell.angle_gamma   90.00
#
_symmetry.space_group_name_H-M   'P 1'
#
loop_
_entity.id
_entity.type
_entity.pdbx_description
1 polymer ?
#
loop_
_entity_poly.entity_id
_entity_poly.type
_entity_poly.pdbx_seq_one_letter_code
_entity_poly.pdbx_strand_id
1 'polypeptide(L)'
;MAKSSSGTKRPTATRSAKKHTSAVAERPKKKAAKKAGAKKPAPSRGAGGPPETDQLVFYFGRKKCEGKASWKALLGGKGANLADMTSIGLPVPPGFTITTDTCERYHTGGGRLPTGLMNEVHQHMAVLEKERKSKFGDAKNPLLVSVRSGAAVSMPGMMDT
;
A
#
# COMPACT_ATOMS: atom_id res chain seq x y z
N MET A 1 24.66 60.10 -3.29
CA MET A 1 24.02 61.08 -2.36
C MET A 1 22.73 60.43 -1.88
N ALA A 2 22.74 59.73 -0.75
CA ALA A 2 22.60 60.23 0.62
C ALA A 2 21.14 60.17 1.14
N LYS A 3 20.89 59.18 2.03
CA LYS A 3 20.08 59.22 3.28
C LYS A 3 18.55 59.38 3.11
N SER A 4 17.64 58.90 3.97
CA SER A 4 17.67 58.53 5.40
C SER A 4 16.34 57.81 5.76
N SER A 5 16.32 56.61 6.38
CA SER A 5 16.05 56.32 7.81
C SER A 5 14.66 56.75 8.36
N SER A 6 13.70 55.86 8.62
CA SER A 6 13.45 55.12 9.89
C SER A 6 13.13 55.96 11.13
N GLY A 7 12.07 55.63 11.89
CA GLY A 7 11.98 56.02 13.31
C GLY A 7 10.59 56.12 13.95
N THR A 8 10.11 55.00 14.48
CA THR A 8 9.45 54.77 15.79
C THR A 8 8.94 55.96 16.62
N LYS A 9 7.72 55.85 17.16
CA LYS A 9 7.40 56.22 18.57
C LYS A 9 6.09 55.61 19.07
N ARG A 10 6.22 54.79 20.11
CA ARG A 10 5.18 54.42 21.10
C ARG A 10 5.11 55.54 22.15
N PRO A 11 3.97 55.76 22.82
CA PRO A 11 3.93 55.45 24.25
C PRO A 11 2.57 54.90 24.75
N THR A 12 2.56 54.58 26.04
CA THR A 12 1.71 53.68 26.83
C THR A 12 0.68 54.38 27.73
N ALA A 13 -0.44 53.69 27.99
CA ALA A 13 -1.34 53.68 29.19
C ALA A 13 -2.01 55.00 29.66
N THR A 14 -3.27 55.07 30.11
CA THR A 14 -3.80 54.49 31.38
C THR A 14 -5.31 54.82 31.57
N ARG A 15 -6.02 53.98 32.38
CA ARG A 15 -7.22 54.24 33.26
C ARG A 15 -8.64 54.01 32.69
N SER A 16 -9.33 52.89 32.99
CA SER A 16 -10.27 52.57 34.13
C SER A 16 -11.55 53.43 34.18
N ALA A 17 -12.79 53.00 34.49
CA ALA A 17 -13.41 51.75 34.97
C ALA A 17 -14.96 51.93 35.09
N LYS A 18 -15.76 50.83 35.03
CA LYS A 18 -16.99 50.48 35.82
C LYS A 18 -17.77 49.37 35.10
N LYS A 19 -17.74 48.09 35.54
CA LYS A 19 -18.53 47.40 36.61
C LYS A 19 -20.05 47.48 36.46
N HIS A 20 -20.68 46.31 36.26
CA HIS A 20 -21.83 45.74 37.00
C HIS A 20 -21.91 44.23 36.65
N THR A 21 -21.50 43.31 37.55
CA THR A 21 -22.34 42.47 38.44
C THR A 21 -23.31 41.56 37.67
N SER A 22 -23.30 40.23 37.79
CA SER A 22 -23.45 39.44 39.02
C SER A 22 -23.00 37.98 38.87
N ALA A 23 -22.47 37.42 39.96
CA ALA A 23 -22.09 36.03 40.14
C ALA A 23 -23.24 35.19 40.73
N VAL A 24 -23.33 33.90 40.39
CA VAL A 24 -23.86 32.84 41.27
C VAL A 24 -23.02 31.57 41.06
N ALA A 25 -22.62 30.97 42.17
CA ALA A 25 -21.81 29.77 42.31
C ALA A 25 -22.64 28.48 42.28
N GLU A 26 -22.06 27.36 41.82
CA GLU A 26 -22.04 26.08 42.57
C GLU A 26 -21.19 25.00 41.87
N ARG A 27 -20.71 24.04 42.68
CA ARG A 27 -19.74 22.97 42.36
C ARG A 27 -20.50 21.61 42.29
N PRO A 28 -19.79 20.47 42.22
CA PRO A 28 -19.59 19.59 41.07
C PRO A 28 -20.69 18.52 40.82
N LYS A 29 -20.84 18.05 39.57
CA LYS A 29 -21.51 16.76 39.25
C LYS A 29 -20.64 15.91 38.34
N LYS A 30 -20.15 14.78 38.88
CA LYS A 30 -19.70 13.60 38.12
C LYS A 30 -20.86 13.10 37.26
N LYS A 31 -20.61 12.83 35.98
CA LYS A 31 -21.23 11.72 35.24
C LYS A 31 -20.36 11.33 34.06
N ALA A 32 -19.96 10.06 34.08
CA ALA A 32 -19.28 9.38 32.99
C ALA A 32 -20.15 9.33 31.74
N ALA A 33 -19.56 9.55 30.56
CA ALA A 33 -20.09 9.01 29.31
C ALA A 33 -19.05 9.03 28.18
N LYS A 34 -18.63 7.82 27.83
CA LYS A 34 -18.26 7.32 26.49
C LYS A 34 -17.15 8.02 25.70
N LYS A 35 -16.03 7.28 25.63
CA LYS A 35 -15.09 7.22 24.52
C LYS A 35 -15.81 7.42 23.17
N ALA A 36 -15.44 8.47 22.44
CA ALA A 36 -15.67 8.57 21.00
C ALA A 36 -14.73 7.58 20.31
N GLY A 37 -15.14 6.32 20.25
CA GLY A 37 -14.52 5.33 19.38
C GLY A 37 -14.78 5.73 17.95
N ALA A 38 -13.73 6.11 17.23
CA ALA A 38 -13.77 6.19 15.77
C ALA A 38 -14.29 4.86 15.23
N LYS A 39 -15.52 4.88 14.68
CA LYS A 39 -16.10 3.74 13.97
C LYS A 39 -15.21 3.45 12.77
N LYS A 40 -14.36 2.43 12.89
CA LYS A 40 -13.77 1.73 11.75
C LYS A 40 -14.94 1.25 10.88
N PRO A 41 -15.03 1.62 9.58
CA PRO A 41 -16.05 1.02 8.73
C PRO A 41 -15.73 -0.48 8.64
N ALA A 42 -16.70 -1.31 9.03
CA ALA A 42 -16.60 -2.75 8.90
C ALA A 42 -16.59 -3.12 7.41
N PRO A 43 -15.66 -3.96 6.92
CA PRO A 43 -15.76 -4.44 5.56
C PRO A 43 -16.91 -5.45 5.49
N SER A 44 -17.84 -5.21 4.56
CA SER A 44 -18.86 -6.16 4.14
C SER A 44 -18.20 -7.47 3.71
N ARG A 45 -18.34 -8.51 4.53
CA ARG A 45 -17.78 -9.84 4.26
C ARG A 45 -18.65 -10.57 3.24
N GLY A 46 -18.29 -10.43 1.97
CA GLY A 46 -18.59 -11.41 0.93
C GLY A 46 -17.53 -12.51 0.96
N ALA A 47 -17.93 -13.77 0.83
CA ALA A 47 -17.03 -14.91 0.77
C ALA A 47 -16.00 -14.73 -0.37
N GLY A 48 -14.70 -14.71 -0.04
CA GLY A 48 -13.61 -14.72 -1.04
C GLY A 48 -12.60 -13.56 -1.01
N GLY A 49 -12.50 -12.81 0.09
CA GLY A 49 -11.46 -11.78 0.26
C GLY A 49 -10.03 -12.32 0.18
N PRO A 50 -9.03 -11.49 -0.17
CA PRO A 50 -7.62 -11.87 -0.10
C PRO A 50 -7.25 -12.26 1.34
N PRO A 51 -6.35 -13.24 1.51
CA PRO A 51 -5.96 -13.67 2.84
C PRO A 51 -5.07 -12.59 3.49
N GLU A 52 -5.16 -12.41 4.81
CA GLU A 52 -4.24 -11.57 5.58
C GLU A 52 -2.88 -12.28 5.68
N THR A 53 -2.18 -12.42 4.55
CA THR A 53 -0.87 -13.09 4.48
C THR A 53 0.23 -12.05 4.40
N ASP A 54 1.33 -12.29 5.11
CA ASP A 54 2.59 -11.53 4.93
C ASP A 54 3.33 -11.87 3.62
N GLN A 55 2.80 -12.78 2.80
CA GLN A 55 3.40 -13.18 1.54
C GLN A 55 3.30 -12.05 0.50
N LEU A 56 4.46 -11.64 -0.02
CA LEU A 56 4.59 -10.51 -0.94
C LEU A 56 4.57 -10.96 -2.41
N VAL A 57 4.91 -12.23 -2.67
CA VAL A 57 5.01 -12.80 -4.02
C VAL A 57 4.21 -14.09 -4.14
N PHE A 58 3.40 -14.22 -5.19
CA PHE A 58 2.56 -15.41 -5.46
C PHE A 58 2.96 -16.07 -6.77
N TYR A 59 3.30 -17.35 -6.72
CA TYR A 59 3.67 -18.15 -7.90
C TYR A 59 2.45 -18.66 -8.69
N PHE A 60 2.60 -18.72 -10.01
CA PHE A 60 1.70 -19.45 -10.90
C PHE A 60 2.51 -20.21 -11.96
N GLY A 61 2.24 -21.50 -12.13
CA GLY A 61 2.86 -22.34 -13.13
C GLY A 61 2.19 -23.71 -13.21
N ARG A 62 2.69 -24.57 -14.10
CA ARG A 62 2.03 -25.88 -14.36
C ARG A 62 2.00 -26.78 -13.14
N LYS A 63 3.00 -26.65 -12.26
CA LYS A 63 3.16 -27.49 -11.06
C LYS A 63 2.47 -26.94 -9.82
N LYS A 64 2.30 -25.61 -9.74
CA LYS A 64 1.81 -24.93 -8.54
C LYS A 64 1.15 -23.62 -8.92
N CYS A 65 -0.02 -23.35 -8.34
CA CYS A 65 -0.66 -22.04 -8.40
C CYS A 65 -1.04 -21.63 -6.98
N GLU A 66 -0.49 -20.51 -6.51
CA GLU A 66 -0.74 -19.97 -5.17
C GLU A 66 -1.81 -18.89 -5.18
N GLY A 67 -2.02 -18.24 -6.32
CA GLY A 67 -3.02 -17.19 -6.50
C GLY A 67 -4.44 -17.71 -6.77
N LYS A 68 -5.43 -16.84 -6.61
CA LYS A 68 -6.84 -17.12 -6.94
C LYS A 68 -7.47 -15.99 -7.75
N ALA A 69 -8.45 -16.34 -8.58
CA ALA A 69 -9.23 -15.40 -9.40
C ALA A 69 -9.95 -14.32 -8.57
N SER A 70 -10.37 -14.64 -7.34
CA SER A 70 -11.06 -13.70 -6.45
C SER A 70 -10.12 -12.65 -5.85
N TRP A 71 -8.80 -12.87 -5.87
CA TRP A 71 -7.81 -11.98 -5.25
C TRP A 71 -7.37 -10.83 -6.15
N LYS A 72 -8.29 -10.27 -6.94
CA LYS A 72 -8.01 -9.13 -7.86
C LYS A 72 -7.48 -7.90 -7.13
N ALA A 73 -7.93 -7.67 -5.90
CA ALA A 73 -7.43 -6.56 -5.09
C ALA A 73 -5.96 -6.72 -4.70
N LEU A 74 -5.50 -7.95 -4.47
CA LEU A 74 -4.14 -8.28 -4.00
C LEU A 74 -3.17 -8.55 -5.16
N LEU A 75 -3.60 -9.28 -6.19
CA LEU A 75 -2.77 -9.70 -7.33
C LEU A 75 -2.93 -8.80 -8.56
N GLY A 76 -3.86 -7.85 -8.52
CA GLY A 76 -4.30 -7.11 -9.69
C GLY A 76 -5.16 -7.96 -10.65
N GLY A 77 -5.76 -7.31 -11.64
CA GLY A 77 -6.62 -7.97 -12.62
C GLY A 77 -5.88 -8.99 -13.49
N LYS A 78 -4.66 -8.65 -13.95
CA LYS A 78 -3.84 -9.54 -14.79
C LYS A 78 -3.29 -10.73 -14.00
N GLY A 79 -2.75 -10.48 -12.80
CA GLY A 79 -2.20 -11.54 -11.95
C GLY A 79 -3.26 -12.54 -11.49
N ALA A 80 -4.43 -12.04 -11.07
CA ALA A 80 -5.56 -12.91 -10.73
C ALA A 80 -6.06 -13.73 -11.92
N ASN A 81 -6.11 -13.16 -13.13
CA ASN A 81 -6.51 -13.88 -14.33
C ASN A 81 -5.47 -14.94 -14.77
N LEU A 82 -4.18 -14.65 -14.65
CA LEU A 82 -3.12 -15.63 -14.91
C LEU A 82 -3.18 -16.80 -13.92
N ALA A 83 -3.43 -16.51 -12.64
CA ALA A 83 -3.64 -17.54 -11.63
C ALA A 83 -4.88 -18.39 -11.93
N ASP A 84 -5.98 -17.75 -12.36
CA ASP A 84 -7.21 -18.44 -12.74
C ASP A 84 -6.99 -19.38 -13.93
N MET A 85 -6.43 -18.87 -15.03
CA MET A 85 -6.08 -19.65 -16.23
C MET A 85 -5.15 -20.83 -15.90
N THR A 86 -4.17 -20.61 -15.02
CA THR A 86 -3.27 -21.67 -14.56
C THR A 86 -4.00 -22.71 -13.72
N SER A 87 -4.93 -22.28 -12.85
CA SER A 87 -5.69 -23.17 -11.97
C SER A 87 -6.66 -24.09 -12.72
N ILE A 88 -7.22 -23.63 -13.84
CA ILE A 88 -8.06 -24.43 -14.74
C ILE A 88 -7.26 -25.29 -15.72
N GLY A 89 -5.92 -25.28 -15.63
CA GLY A 89 -5.05 -26.14 -16.42
C GLY A 89 -4.73 -25.64 -17.83
N LEU A 90 -5.00 -24.37 -18.15
CA LEU A 90 -4.56 -23.80 -19.43
C LEU A 90 -3.02 -23.69 -19.46
N PRO A 91 -2.39 -23.84 -20.65
CA PRO A 91 -0.94 -23.78 -20.79
C PRO A 91 -0.43 -22.35 -20.67
N VAL A 92 -0.35 -21.84 -19.43
CA VAL A 92 0.23 -20.53 -19.10
C VAL A 92 1.73 -20.70 -18.83
N PRO A 93 2.61 -19.83 -19.38
CA PRO A 93 4.02 -19.79 -19.00
C PRO A 93 4.17 -19.54 -17.49
N PRO A 94 5.06 -20.26 -16.79
CA PRO A 94 5.22 -20.08 -15.37
C PRO A 94 5.77 -18.69 -15.06
N GLY A 95 5.32 -18.12 -13.94
CA GLY A 95 5.69 -16.79 -13.47
C GLY A 95 5.30 -16.59 -12.01
N PHE A 96 5.43 -15.35 -11.55
CA PHE A 96 4.94 -14.96 -10.23
C PHE A 96 4.42 -13.52 -10.28
N THR A 97 3.53 -13.19 -9.36
CA THR A 97 2.93 -11.86 -9.20
C THR A 97 3.39 -11.25 -7.88
N ILE A 98 3.92 -10.04 -7.94
CA ILE A 98 4.18 -9.22 -6.74
C ILE A 98 2.89 -8.51 -6.37
N THR A 99 2.51 -8.55 -5.09
CA THR A 99 1.21 -8.03 -4.63
C THR A 99 1.10 -6.51 -4.73
N THR A 100 -0.14 -6.02 -4.80
CA THR A 100 -0.46 -4.60 -4.68
C THR A 100 -0.08 -4.03 -3.31
N ASP A 101 -0.17 -4.83 -2.24
CA ASP A 101 0.29 -4.47 -0.89
C ASP A 101 1.79 -4.16 -0.86
N THR A 102 2.60 -4.92 -1.60
CA THR A 102 4.03 -4.64 -1.77
C THR A 102 4.27 -3.26 -2.39
N CYS A 103 3.43 -2.89 -3.38
CA CYS A 103 3.49 -1.58 -4.02
C CYS A 103 3.13 -0.46 -3.02
N GLU A 104 2.11 -0.66 -2.19
CA GLU A 104 1.75 0.29 -1.13
C GLU A 104 2.88 0.46 -0.11
N ARG A 105 3.49 -0.65 0.34
CA ARG A 105 4.65 -0.62 1.26
C ARG A 105 5.85 0.10 0.63
N TYR A 106 6.08 -0.04 -0.67
CA TYR A 106 7.14 0.68 -1.38
C TYR A 106 6.92 2.20 -1.37
N HIS A 107 5.69 2.65 -1.65
CA HIS A 107 5.36 4.08 -1.69
C HIS A 107 5.37 4.70 -0.28
N THR A 108 4.75 4.03 0.69
CA THR A 108 4.71 4.49 2.09
C THR A 108 6.09 4.44 2.75
N GLY A 109 6.96 3.51 2.31
CA GLY A 109 8.36 3.41 2.73
C GLY A 109 9.32 4.40 2.07
N GLY A 110 8.81 5.37 1.29
CA GLY A 110 9.62 6.41 0.65
C GLY A 110 10.43 5.90 -0.55
N GLY A 111 9.87 4.96 -1.33
CA GLY A 111 10.55 4.38 -2.50
C GLY A 111 11.56 3.30 -2.14
N ARG A 112 11.44 2.69 -0.95
CA ARG A 112 12.30 1.60 -0.49
C ARG A 112 11.56 0.28 -0.62
N LEU A 113 12.24 -0.74 -1.14
CA LEU A 113 11.66 -2.08 -1.22
C LEU A 113 11.40 -2.63 0.19
N PRO A 114 10.25 -3.28 0.43
CA PRO A 114 9.97 -3.93 1.71
C PRO A 114 11.02 -4.98 2.06
N THR A 115 11.33 -5.10 3.35
CA THR A 115 12.24 -6.13 3.85
C THR A 115 11.71 -7.51 3.46
N GLY A 116 12.59 -8.38 2.95
CA GLY A 116 12.24 -9.76 2.57
C GLY A 116 11.72 -9.93 1.14
N LEU A 117 11.24 -8.86 0.48
CA LEU A 117 10.71 -8.95 -0.89
C LEU A 117 11.70 -9.62 -1.86
N MET A 118 12.95 -9.13 -1.88
CA MET A 118 13.96 -9.68 -2.80
C MET A 118 14.31 -11.14 -2.49
N ASN A 119 14.18 -11.57 -1.23
CA ASN A 119 14.40 -12.97 -0.88
C ASN A 119 13.30 -13.85 -1.46
N GLU A 120 12.03 -13.43 -1.33
CA GLU A 120 10.90 -14.13 -1.97
C GLU A 120 11.03 -14.16 -3.50
N VAL A 121 11.39 -13.01 -4.11
CA VAL A 121 11.62 -12.94 -5.56
C VAL A 121 12.71 -13.92 -6.01
N HIS A 122 13.84 -13.98 -5.31
CA HIS A 122 14.91 -14.94 -5.62
C HIS A 122 14.47 -16.40 -5.44
N GLN A 123 13.68 -16.70 -4.40
CA GLN A 123 13.13 -18.03 -4.19
C GLN A 123 12.21 -18.45 -5.35
N HIS A 124 11.30 -17.58 -5.78
CA HIS A 124 10.40 -17.87 -6.91
C HIS A 124 11.14 -17.90 -8.24
N MET A 125 12.19 -17.09 -8.42
CA MET A 125 13.06 -17.16 -9.59
C MET A 125 13.75 -18.52 -9.69
N ALA A 126 14.28 -19.05 -8.58
CA ALA A 126 14.88 -20.38 -8.55
C ALA A 126 13.86 -21.49 -8.89
N VAL A 127 12.58 -21.30 -8.56
CA VAL A 127 11.51 -22.22 -8.99
C VAL A 127 11.28 -22.12 -10.49
N LEU A 128 11.24 -20.91 -11.07
CA LEU A 128 11.14 -20.72 -12.52
C LEU A 128 12.28 -21.35 -13.28
N GLU A 129 13.51 -21.17 -12.81
CA GLU A 129 14.71 -21.75 -13.44
C GLU A 129 14.63 -23.28 -13.49
N LYS A 130 14.16 -23.90 -12.39
CA LYS A 130 13.96 -25.36 -12.32
C LYS A 130 12.84 -25.83 -13.25
N GLU A 131 11.75 -25.09 -13.38
CA GLU A 131 10.63 -25.45 -14.24
C GLU A 131 10.97 -25.28 -15.73
N ARG A 132 11.72 -24.23 -16.08
CA ARG A 132 12.17 -23.93 -17.45
C ARG A 132 13.50 -24.57 -17.84
N LYS A 133 14.21 -25.20 -16.91
CA LYS A 133 15.56 -25.77 -17.11
C LYS A 133 16.55 -24.76 -17.72
N SER A 134 16.41 -23.49 -17.37
CA SER A 134 17.18 -22.35 -17.88
C SER A 134 17.51 -21.41 -16.72
N LYS A 135 18.58 -20.60 -16.81
CA LYS A 135 19.04 -19.76 -15.68
C LYS A 135 18.99 -18.28 -16.01
N PHE A 136 18.52 -17.48 -15.07
CA PHE A 136 18.44 -16.03 -15.22
C PHE A 136 19.86 -15.44 -15.24
N GLY A 137 20.20 -14.74 -16.33
CA GLY A 137 21.54 -14.18 -16.53
C GLY A 137 22.61 -15.15 -17.05
N ASP A 138 22.26 -16.39 -17.41
CA ASP A 138 23.21 -17.34 -18.03
C ASP A 138 23.46 -16.98 -19.51
N ALA A 139 24.74 -16.93 -19.92
CA ALA A 139 25.14 -16.59 -21.28
C ALA A 139 24.85 -17.71 -22.31
N LYS A 140 24.77 -18.97 -21.87
CA LYS A 140 24.58 -20.14 -22.76
C LYS A 140 23.13 -20.58 -22.85
N ASN A 141 22.39 -20.53 -21.73
CA ASN A 141 20.98 -20.89 -21.69
C ASN A 141 20.16 -19.90 -20.83
N PRO A 142 19.95 -18.66 -21.34
CA PRO A 142 19.32 -17.59 -20.60
C PRO A 142 17.83 -17.85 -20.35
N LEU A 143 17.40 -17.68 -19.10
CA LEU A 143 15.99 -17.50 -18.76
C LEU A 143 15.62 -16.03 -19.01
N LEU A 144 14.73 -15.80 -19.96
CA LEU A 144 14.16 -14.48 -20.23
C LEU A 144 12.81 -14.33 -19.52
N VAL A 145 12.58 -13.15 -18.95
CA VAL A 145 11.34 -12.82 -18.24
C VAL A 145 10.73 -11.56 -18.83
N SER A 146 9.40 -11.51 -18.84
CA SER A 146 8.64 -10.31 -19.16
C SER A 146 8.06 -9.72 -17.87
N VAL A 147 8.28 -8.43 -17.63
CA VAL A 147 7.72 -7.73 -16.47
C VAL A 147 6.52 -6.93 -16.94
N ARG A 148 5.37 -7.13 -16.30
CA ARG A 148 4.12 -6.47 -16.68
C ARG A 148 3.43 -5.85 -15.48
N SER A 149 3.03 -4.59 -15.63
CA SER A 149 2.24 -3.90 -14.62
C SER A 149 0.79 -4.43 -14.62
N GLY A 150 0.20 -4.51 -13.42
CA GLY A 150 -1.16 -4.99 -13.22
C GLY A 150 -1.79 -4.41 -11.96
N ALA A 151 -2.74 -3.49 -12.13
CA ALA A 151 -3.54 -2.95 -11.03
C ALA A 151 -4.86 -3.73 -10.89
N ALA A 152 -5.56 -3.52 -9.78
CA ALA A 152 -6.90 -4.11 -9.56
C ALA A 152 -7.93 -3.61 -10.59
N VAL A 153 -7.79 -2.35 -11.00
CA VAL A 153 -8.58 -1.71 -12.05
C VAL A 153 -7.64 -1.25 -13.16
N SER A 154 -8.05 -1.39 -14.41
CA SER A 154 -7.25 -0.93 -15.55
C SER A 154 -7.14 0.59 -15.51
N MET A 155 -5.93 1.12 -15.26
CA MET A 155 -5.66 2.55 -15.27
C MET A 155 -4.87 2.92 -16.53
N PRO A 156 -5.32 3.89 -17.33
CA PRO A 156 -4.50 4.51 -18.36
C PRO A 156 -3.27 5.17 -17.72
N GLY A 157 -2.06 4.97 -18.28
CA GLY A 157 -0.81 5.55 -17.76
C GLY A 157 0.00 4.66 -16.82
N MET A 158 -0.37 3.38 -16.66
CA MET A 158 0.49 2.37 -16.03
C MET A 158 1.65 1.99 -16.95
N MET A 159 2.79 1.61 -16.35
CA MET A 159 4.04 1.25 -17.04
C MET A 159 3.79 0.36 -18.27
N ASP A 160 4.29 0.80 -19.42
CA ASP A 160 4.26 0.07 -20.69
C ASP A 160 5.09 -1.23 -20.59
N THR A 161 4.62 -2.26 -21.28
CA THR A 161 5.22 -3.60 -21.30
C THR A 161 5.97 -3.87 -22.59
#